data_AF-A0A2T2N1P3-F1
#
_entry.id   AF-A0A2T2N1P3-F1
#
_cell.length_a   1.000
_cell.length_b   1.000
_cell.length_c   1.000
_cell.angle_alpha   90.00
_cell.angle_beta   90.00
_cell.angle_gamma   90.00
#
_symmetry.space_group_name_H-M   'P 1'
#
loop_
_entity.id
_entity.type
_entity.pdbx_description
1 polymer ?
#
loop_
_entity_poly.entity_id
_entity_poly.type
_entity_poly.pdbx_seq_one_letter_code
_entity_poly.pdbx_strand_id
1 'polypeptide(L)'
;PKGPLHIARTCLTYLCFDTFKSGSCSTNKEFEERLRQDPFLDYAGKHWGEHARLVEAEIFNVVSLLLSQPGSLACASQVLFV
;
A
#
# COMPACT_ATOMS: atom_id res chain seq x y z
N PRO A 1 -5.53 -19.59 -12.21
CA PRO A 1 -4.28 -19.09 -11.60
C PRO A 1 -4.59 -18.04 -10.53
N LYS A 2 -4.13 -18.22 -9.27
CA LYS A 2 -4.44 -17.33 -8.13
C LYS A 2 -3.37 -16.25 -7.87
N GLY A 3 -2.43 -16.07 -8.81
CA GLY A 3 -1.29 -15.15 -8.67
C GLY A 3 -1.71 -13.70 -8.40
N PRO A 4 -2.50 -13.06 -9.28
CA PRO A 4 -2.98 -11.69 -9.09
C PRO A 4 -3.70 -11.49 -7.74
N LEU A 5 -4.53 -12.46 -7.34
CA LEU A 5 -5.23 -12.42 -6.05
C LEU A 5 -4.26 -12.40 -4.86
N HIS A 6 -3.26 -13.27 -4.89
CA HIS A 6 -2.31 -13.37 -3.79
C HIS A 6 -1.48 -12.10 -3.67
N ILE A 7 -0.94 -11.59 -4.77
CA ILE A 7 -0.12 -10.37 -4.74
C ILE A 7 -0.94 -9.14 -4.38
N ALA A 8 -2.18 -9.00 -4.90
CA ALA A 8 -3.08 -7.90 -4.53
C ALA A 8 -3.37 -7.90 -3.03
N ARG A 9 -3.73 -9.05 -2.46
CA ARG A 9 -3.97 -9.19 -1.02
C ARG A 9 -2.73 -8.86 -0.21
N THR A 10 -1.57 -9.37 -0.61
CA THR A 10 -0.31 -9.09 0.10
C THR A 10 0.02 -7.60 0.11
N CYS A 11 -0.05 -6.91 -1.04
CA CYS A 11 0.18 -5.46 -1.10
C CYS A 11 -0.84 -4.70 -0.22
N LEU A 12 -2.13 -4.98 -0.38
CA LEU A 12 -3.19 -4.28 0.36
C LEU A 12 -3.12 -4.52 1.87
N THR A 13 -2.90 -5.76 2.31
CA THR A 13 -2.75 -6.08 3.73
C THR A 13 -1.51 -5.39 4.32
N TYR A 14 -0.40 -5.39 3.60
CA TYR A 14 0.82 -4.70 4.03
C TYR A 14 0.59 -3.20 4.20
N LEU A 15 -0.04 -2.53 3.22
CA LEU A 15 -0.33 -1.09 3.29
C LEU A 15 -1.27 -0.71 4.44
N CYS A 16 -2.05 -1.64 4.99
CA CYS A 16 -2.93 -1.43 6.14
C CYS A 16 -2.23 -1.60 7.51
N PHE A 17 -0.92 -1.87 7.55
CA PHE A 17 -0.18 -2.02 8.81
C PHE A 17 -0.13 -0.73 9.62
N ASP A 18 -0.04 -0.87 10.94
CA ASP A 18 -0.09 0.26 11.88
C ASP A 18 1.02 1.29 11.64
N THR A 19 2.20 0.84 11.18
CA THR A 19 3.33 1.70 10.79
C THR A 19 2.94 2.78 9.77
N PHE A 20 1.99 2.50 8.87
CA PHE A 20 1.60 3.43 7.81
C PHE A 20 0.41 4.32 8.18
N LYS A 21 -0.28 4.02 9.28
CA LYS A 21 -1.42 4.84 9.76
C LYS A 21 -1.03 6.27 10.12
N SER A 22 0.27 6.54 10.34
CA SER A 22 0.77 7.90 10.58
C SER A 22 0.63 8.84 9.37
N GLY A 23 0.37 8.33 8.17
CA GLY A 23 0.37 9.16 6.96
C GLY A 23 1.74 9.26 6.29
N SER A 24 1.81 10.12 5.28
CA SER A 24 3.01 10.46 4.54
C SER A 24 4.11 11.02 5.46
N CYS A 25 5.36 10.73 5.12
CA CYS A 25 6.54 11.38 5.70
C CYS A 25 6.59 12.85 5.27
N SER A 26 7.03 13.75 6.17
CA SER A 26 7.06 15.20 5.90
C SER A 26 8.31 15.63 5.15
N THR A 27 9.38 14.83 5.20
CA THR A 27 10.65 15.13 4.53
C THR A 27 11.13 13.94 3.71
N ASN A 28 11.95 14.20 2.68
CA ASN A 28 12.57 13.14 1.89
C ASN A 28 13.41 12.20 2.76
N LYS A 29 14.14 12.72 3.74
CA LYS A 29 14.96 11.89 4.64
C LYS A 29 14.12 10.92 5.48
N GLU A 30 12.98 11.37 6.01
CA GLU A 30 12.04 10.49 6.72
C GLU A 30 11.46 9.44 5.79
N PHE A 31 11.16 9.83 4.55
CA PHE A 31 10.61 8.93 3.55
C PHE A 31 11.63 7.86 3.10
N GLU A 32 12.88 8.25 2.85
CA GLU A 32 13.99 7.33 2.55
C GLU A 32 14.23 6.36 3.70
N GLU A 33 14.21 6.84 4.94
CA GLU A 33 14.33 5.97 6.12
C GLU A 33 13.15 4.99 6.22
N ARG A 34 11.93 5.45 5.94
CA ARG A 34 10.76 4.56 5.89
C ARG A 34 10.93 3.49 4.80
N LEU A 35 11.34 3.85 3.59
CA LEU A 35 11.58 2.86 2.53
C LEU A 35 12.68 1.85 2.91
N ARG A 36 13.67 2.27 3.70
CA ARG A 36 14.71 1.38 4.23
C ARG A 36 14.18 0.41 5.29
N GLN A 37 13.30 0.89 6.18
CA GLN A 37 12.67 0.09 7.24
C GLN A 37 11.58 -0.85 6.68
N ASP A 38 10.92 -0.41 5.63
CA ASP A 38 9.78 -1.05 4.98
C ASP A 38 10.05 -1.28 3.47
N PRO A 39 10.98 -2.16 3.08
CA PRO A 39 11.43 -2.28 1.68
C PRO A 39 10.34 -2.67 0.69
N PHE A 40 9.25 -3.28 1.17
CA PHE A 40 8.12 -3.67 0.33
C PHE A 40 7.14 -2.53 0.07
N LEU A 41 7.24 -1.40 0.78
CA LEU A 41 6.34 -0.26 0.66
C LEU A 41 6.34 0.33 -0.76
N ASP A 42 7.52 0.49 -1.37
CA ASP A 42 7.63 1.04 -2.72
C ASP A 42 6.84 0.20 -3.74
N TYR A 43 7.08 -1.11 -3.73
CA TYR A 43 6.39 -2.04 -4.61
C TYR A 43 4.89 -2.09 -4.31
N ALA A 44 4.52 -2.26 -3.04
CA ALA A 44 3.13 -2.39 -2.64
C ALA A 44 2.32 -1.16 -3.04
N GLY A 45 2.81 0.04 -2.74
CA GLY A 45 2.13 1.31 -3.06
C GLY A 45 2.00 1.54 -4.57
N LYS A 46 3.01 1.18 -5.38
CA LYS A 46 2.98 1.35 -6.84
C LYS A 46 2.08 0.35 -7.56
N HIS A 47 1.97 -0.88 -7.07
CA HIS A 47 1.37 -1.98 -7.84
C HIS A 47 0.05 -2.53 -7.29
N TRP A 48 -0.37 -2.20 -6.06
CA TRP A 48 -1.58 -2.79 -5.47
C TRP A 48 -2.82 -2.60 -6.35
N GLY A 49 -2.99 -1.42 -6.97
CA GLY A 49 -4.16 -1.10 -7.81
C GLY A 49 -4.19 -1.88 -9.13
N GLU A 50 -3.02 -2.09 -9.74
CA GLU A 50 -2.89 -2.91 -10.94
C GLU A 50 -3.28 -4.36 -10.66
N HIS A 51 -2.71 -4.93 -9.59
CA HIS A 51 -3.01 -6.29 -9.17
C HIS A 51 -4.46 -6.46 -8.76
N ALA A 52 -5.03 -5.44 -8.12
CA ALA A 52 -6.42 -5.41 -7.66
C ALA A 52 -7.43 -5.49 -8.80
N ARG A 53 -7.16 -4.84 -9.93
CA ARG A 53 -8.08 -4.75 -11.07
C ARG A 53 -8.52 -6.12 -11.61
N LEU A 54 -7.67 -7.14 -11.50
CA LEU A 54 -7.95 -8.48 -12.04
C LEU A 54 -8.80 -9.35 -11.09
N VAL A 55 -9.02 -8.93 -9.85
CA VAL A 55 -9.57 -9.74 -8.74
C VAL A 55 -10.45 -8.93 -7.79
N GLU A 56 -11.06 -7.86 -8.31
CA GLU A 56 -11.71 -6.80 -7.52
C GLU A 56 -12.74 -7.35 -6.52
N ALA A 57 -13.57 -8.31 -6.95
CA ALA A 57 -14.60 -8.91 -6.11
C ALA A 57 -14.01 -9.62 -4.88
N GLU A 58 -12.85 -10.26 -5.01
CA GLU A 58 -12.22 -11.05 -3.95
C GLU A 58 -11.42 -10.23 -2.93
N ILE A 59 -11.10 -8.97 -3.26
CA ILE A 59 -10.31 -8.06 -2.43
C ILE A 59 -11.07 -6.83 -1.97
N PHE A 60 -12.34 -6.66 -2.38
CA PHE A 60 -13.16 -5.48 -2.11
C PHE A 60 -13.07 -5.02 -0.65
N ASN A 61 -13.18 -5.95 0.30
CA ASN A 61 -13.10 -5.63 1.73
C ASN A 61 -11.75 -5.02 2.14
N VAL A 62 -10.64 -5.51 1.57
CA VAL A 62 -9.29 -5.04 1.92
C VAL A 62 -9.01 -3.69 1.25
N VAL A 63 -9.48 -3.50 0.01
CA VAL A 63 -9.42 -2.19 -0.67
C VAL A 63 -10.24 -1.17 0.12
N SER A 64 -11.47 -1.50 0.50
CA SER A 64 -12.33 -0.64 1.30
C SER A 64 -11.70 -0.27 2.64
N LEU A 65 -11.01 -1.21 3.30
CA LEU A 65 -10.25 -0.95 4.52
C LEU A 65 -9.13 0.07 4.29
N LEU A 66 -8.31 -0.10 3.25
CA LEU A 66 -7.24 0.83 2.92
C LEU A 66 -7.79 2.23 2.62
N LEU A 67 -8.86 2.33 1.82
CA LEU A 67 -9.51 3.59 1.48
C LEU A 67 -10.13 4.30 2.69
N SER A 68 -10.51 3.53 3.71
CA SER A 68 -11.06 4.05 4.97
C SER A 68 -9.98 4.46 5.98
N GLN A 69 -8.69 4.31 5.65
CA GLN A 69 -7.56 4.71 6.49
C GLN A 69 -6.76 5.83 5.82
N PRO A 70 -7.08 7.11 6.10
CA PRO A 70 -6.45 8.26 5.43
C PRO A 70 -4.93 8.28 5.54
N GLY A 71 -4.39 7.92 6.71
CA GLY A 71 -2.93 7.85 6.92
C GLY A 71 -2.29 6.76 6.06
N SER A 72 -2.79 5.54 6.14
CA SER A 72 -2.30 4.41 5.34
C SER A 72 -2.39 4.71 3.84
N LEU A 73 -3.50 5.28 3.38
CA LEU A 73 -3.70 5.69 1.99
C LEU A 73 -2.74 6.81 1.57
N ALA A 74 -2.51 7.82 2.41
CA ALA A 74 -1.56 8.89 2.13
C ALA A 74 -0.11 8.38 2.07
N CYS A 75 0.27 7.46 2.97
CA CYS A 75 1.58 6.81 2.92
C CYS A 75 1.74 5.97 1.64
N ALA A 76 0.73 5.15 1.31
CA ALA A 76 0.71 4.37 0.08
C ALA A 76 0.76 5.23 -1.18
N SER A 77 0.17 6.42 -1.16
CA SER A 77 0.16 7.33 -2.30
C SER A 77 1.46 8.11 -2.43
N GLN A 78 2.18 8.36 -1.34
CA GLN A 78 3.44 9.10 -1.35
C GLN A 78 4.47 8.46 -2.28
N VAL A 79 4.52 7.12 -2.39
CA VAL A 79 5.46 6.41 -3.27
C VAL A 79 5.23 6.67 -4.76
N LEU A 80 4.07 7.23 -5.15
CA LEU A 80 3.74 7.56 -6.53
C LEU A 80 4.34 8.90 -6.99
N PHE A 81 4.79 9.73 -6.04
CA PHE A 81 5.31 11.08 -6.30
C PHE A 81 6.84 11.16 -6.20
N VAL A 82 7.52 10.02 -6.35
CA VAL A 82 8.97 9.84 -6.15
C VAL A 82 9.60 9.35 -7.44
#